data_AF-A0A6B9FNN1-F1
#
_entry.id   AF-A0A6B9FNN1-F1
#
_cell.length_a   1.000
_cell.length_b   1.000
_cell.length_c   1.000
_cell.angle_alpha   90.00
_cell.angle_beta   90.00
_cell.angle_gamma   90.00
#
_symmetry.space_group_name_H-M   'P 1'
#
loop_
_entity.id
_entity.type
_entity.pdbx_description
1 polymer ?
#
loop_
_entity_poly.entity_id
_entity_poly.type
_entity_poly.pdbx_seq_one_letter_code
_entity_poly.pdbx_strand_id
1 'polypeptide(L)'
;MSSLIRSARPDEAETFTSGTPSAAVLVEGAPGYEAGAIAAAMQVFEDGLAHLMTRRPDAVVSNAGCAEDVTGLLAAIASQTSLMALRASIESTHDGAAGRGFAAAAADVRSLARQMARATDTLVSQAGQIQAAAERAQDAFAAERRGRANSVAA
;
A
#
# COMPACT_ATOMS: atom_id res chain seq x y z
N MET A 1 -52.74 7.70 17.22
CA MET A 1 -52.88 7.83 15.74
C MET A 1 -51.89 8.89 15.29
N SER A 2 -50.88 8.72 14.45
CA SER A 2 -50.25 7.59 13.75
C SER A 2 -48.91 8.18 13.27
N SER A 3 -47.76 7.58 13.63
CA SER A 3 -46.88 6.84 12.70
C SER A 3 -46.75 7.44 11.30
N LEU A 4 -45.59 8.02 11.01
CA LEU A 4 -45.00 8.08 9.67
C LEU A 4 -43.52 7.72 9.76
N ILE A 5 -43.25 6.41 9.76
CA ILE A 5 -41.94 5.81 9.49
C ILE A 5 -41.79 5.80 7.96
N ARG A 6 -40.82 6.54 7.41
CA ARG A 6 -40.30 6.29 6.06
C ARG A 6 -39.00 5.50 6.21
N SER A 7 -39.13 4.21 5.92
CA SER A 7 -38.09 3.21 5.71
C SER A 7 -36.96 3.73 4.81
N ALA A 8 -35.72 3.59 5.27
CA ALA A 8 -34.52 3.56 4.44
C ALA A 8 -33.71 2.30 4.81
N ARG A 9 -33.25 1.61 3.77
CA ARG A 9 -32.72 0.24 3.77
C ARG A 9 -31.39 0.11 4.55
N PRO A 10 -31.11 -1.04 5.18
CA PRO A 10 -29.80 -1.33 5.78
C PRO A 10 -28.96 -2.17 4.79
N ASP A 11 -28.12 -1.54 3.97
CA ASP A 11 -27.09 -2.29 3.21
C ASP A 11 -25.83 -1.49 2.84
N GLU A 12 -25.55 -0.37 3.52
CA GLU A 12 -24.29 0.35 3.29
C GLU A 12 -23.69 0.78 4.62
N ALA A 13 -22.43 0.36 4.85
CA ALA A 13 -21.53 0.69 5.95
C ALA A 13 -21.48 -0.26 7.17
N GLU A 14 -21.09 -1.52 6.95
CA GLU A 14 -20.30 -2.25 7.96
C GLU A 14 -18.80 -2.07 7.70
N THR A 15 -18.23 -1.05 8.33
CA THR A 15 -16.86 -1.13 8.89
C THR A 15 -16.91 -0.58 10.31
N PHE A 16 -17.17 -1.50 11.24
CA PHE A 16 -16.68 -1.54 12.62
C PHE A 16 -15.30 -0.87 12.73
N THR A 17 -14.92 -0.01 13.67
CA THR A 17 -15.34 0.23 15.05
C THR A 17 -14.93 1.67 15.39
N SER A 18 -15.89 2.59 15.45
CA SER A 18 -15.79 3.78 16.30
C SER A 18 -16.42 3.42 17.63
N GLY A 19 -15.79 2.51 18.37
CA GLY A 19 -15.94 2.49 19.81
C GLY A 19 -15.23 3.73 20.33
N THR A 20 -15.90 4.88 20.29
CA THR A 20 -15.62 5.90 21.30
C THR A 20 -15.81 5.18 22.63
N PRO A 21 -14.79 5.04 23.50
CA PRO A 21 -15.10 4.81 24.89
C PRO A 21 -15.93 6.02 25.31
N SER A 22 -17.20 5.71 25.53
CA SER A 22 -18.22 6.60 26.07
C SER A 22 -17.61 7.38 27.22
N ALA A 23 -17.86 8.70 27.20
CA ALA A 23 -17.69 9.56 28.34
C ALA A 23 -18.33 8.92 29.58
N ALA A 24 -17.51 8.31 30.41
CA ALA A 24 -17.85 7.75 31.70
C ALA A 24 -16.62 8.04 32.56
N VAL A 25 -16.60 9.00 33.50
CA VAL A 25 -17.67 9.55 34.32
C VAL A 25 -17.21 10.93 34.81
N LEU A 26 -18.03 11.96 34.60
CA LEU A 26 -17.96 13.17 35.42
C LEU A 26 -18.52 12.82 36.80
N VAL A 27 -17.65 12.46 37.74
CA VAL A 27 -17.92 12.59 39.18
C VAL A 27 -16.99 13.69 39.66
N GLU A 28 -17.53 14.91 39.70
CA GLU A 28 -16.93 16.00 40.45
C GLU A 28 -16.91 15.63 41.94
N GLY A 29 -15.73 15.68 42.59
CA GLY A 29 -15.68 15.83 44.05
C GLY A 29 -14.70 14.98 44.88
N ALA A 30 -13.78 14.18 44.33
CA ALA A 30 -12.83 13.40 45.15
C ALA A 30 -11.36 13.88 44.98
N PRO A 31 -10.61 14.20 46.06
CA PRO A 31 -9.20 14.57 45.95
C PRO A 31 -8.39 13.39 45.37
N GLY A 32 -7.82 13.58 44.18
CA GLY A 32 -7.13 12.53 43.41
C GLY A 32 -7.51 12.46 41.91
N TYR A 33 -8.57 13.14 41.48
CA TYR A 33 -9.06 13.13 40.09
C TYR A 33 -8.07 13.70 39.07
N GLU A 34 -7.23 14.67 39.44
CA GLU A 34 -6.27 15.29 38.52
C GLU A 34 -5.16 14.32 38.09
N ALA A 35 -4.73 13.43 38.99
CA ALA A 35 -3.76 12.38 38.66
C ALA A 35 -4.37 11.33 37.70
N GLY A 36 -5.65 10.97 37.91
CA GLY A 36 -6.37 10.03 37.05
C GLY A 36 -6.71 10.59 35.66
N ALA A 37 -7.07 11.88 35.58
CA ALA A 37 -7.35 12.56 34.31
C ALA A 37 -6.09 12.71 33.44
N ILE A 38 -4.94 13.02 34.06
CA ILE A 38 -3.65 13.07 33.35
C ILE A 38 -3.25 11.66 32.88
N ALA A 39 -3.45 10.62 33.70
CA ALA A 39 -3.20 9.24 33.29
C ALA A 39 -4.08 8.82 32.10
N ALA A 40 -5.37 9.13 32.12
CA ALA A 40 -6.29 8.83 31.03
C ALA A 40 -5.94 9.61 29.74
N ALA A 41 -5.57 10.89 29.85
CA ALA A 41 -5.10 11.68 28.73
C ALA A 41 -3.79 11.15 28.14
N MET A 42 -2.86 10.70 28.99
CA MET A 42 -1.60 10.10 28.56
C MET A 42 -1.85 8.76 27.84
N GLN A 43 -2.84 8.00 28.27
CA GLN A 43 -3.20 6.73 27.65
C GLN A 43 -3.87 6.90 26.28
N VAL A 44 -4.79 7.88 26.13
CA VAL A 44 -5.36 8.25 24.82
C VAL A 44 -4.28 8.76 23.86
N PHE A 45 -3.30 9.50 24.39
CA PHE A 45 -2.16 9.96 23.61
C PHE A 45 -1.25 8.81 23.16
N GLU A 46 -0.97 7.84 24.04
CA GLU A 46 -0.23 6.62 23.70
C GLU A 46 -0.95 5.77 22.65
N ASP A 47 -2.27 5.60 22.77
CA ASP A 47 -3.09 4.89 21.78
C ASP A 47 -3.09 5.61 20.42
N GLY A 48 -3.18 6.94 20.43
CA GLY A 48 -3.11 7.76 19.22
C GLY A 48 -1.75 7.67 18.52
N LEU A 49 -0.66 7.66 19.29
CA LEU A 49 0.69 7.43 18.78
C LEU A 49 0.87 6.03 18.20
N ALA A 50 0.36 4.99 18.88
CA ALA A 50 0.38 3.63 18.38
C ALA A 50 -0.39 3.49 17.04
N HIS A 51 -1.53 4.16 16.92
CA HIS A 51 -2.35 4.12 15.72
C HIS A 51 -1.68 4.81 14.52
N LEU A 52 -1.08 5.98 14.73
CA LEU A 52 -0.32 6.70 13.70
C LEU A 52 0.93 5.94 13.24
N MET A 53 1.58 5.23 14.17
CA MET A 53 2.78 4.44 13.87
C MET A 53 2.49 3.15 13.13
N THR A 54 1.32 2.53 13.33
CA THR A 54 0.96 1.28 12.65
C THR A 54 0.45 1.55 11.24
N ARG A 55 -0.40 2.57 11.05
CA ARG A 55 -1.04 2.82 9.74
C ARG A 55 -0.10 3.30 8.63
N ARG A 56 0.93 4.07 8.96
CA ARG A 56 1.85 4.62 7.94
C ARG A 56 2.69 3.55 7.24
N PRO A 57 3.36 2.62 7.94
CA PRO A 57 4.09 1.55 7.27
C PRO A 57 3.15 0.59 6.51
N ASP A 58 1.96 0.29 7.02
CA ASP A 58 0.97 -0.55 6.30
C ASP A 58 0.58 0.07 4.95
N ALA A 59 0.37 1.39 4.91
CA ALA A 59 0.09 2.10 3.67
C ALA A 59 1.26 2.04 2.68
N VAL A 60 2.51 2.10 3.16
CA VAL A 60 3.70 1.98 2.30
C VAL A 60 3.83 0.58 1.73
N VAL A 61 3.63 -0.46 2.54
CA VAL A 61 3.67 -1.86 2.09
C VAL A 61 2.58 -2.14 1.07
N SER A 62 1.35 -1.67 1.33
CA SER A 62 0.23 -1.81 0.39
C SER A 62 0.52 -1.13 -0.95
N ASN A 63 1.04 0.10 -0.93
CA ASN A 63 1.43 0.81 -2.15
C ASN A 63 2.56 0.12 -2.90
N ALA A 64 3.52 -0.47 -2.19
CA ALA A 64 4.60 -1.26 -2.80
C ALA A 64 4.05 -2.51 -3.51
N GLY A 65 3.10 -3.22 -2.89
CA GLY A 65 2.43 -4.36 -3.52
C GLY A 65 1.68 -3.98 -4.80
N CYS A 66 0.93 -2.88 -4.79
CA CYS A 66 0.30 -2.36 -6.01
C CYS A 66 1.31 -2.02 -7.12
N ALA A 67 2.50 -1.53 -6.76
CA ALA A 67 3.56 -1.26 -7.72
C ALA A 67 4.15 -2.56 -8.31
N GLU A 68 4.26 -3.63 -7.51
CA GLU A 68 4.66 -4.96 -7.98
C GLU A 68 3.66 -5.55 -8.98
N ASP A 69 2.35 -5.43 -8.72
CA ASP A 69 1.32 -5.90 -9.66
C ASP A 69 1.39 -5.17 -11.01
N VAL A 70 1.54 -3.84 -10.99
CA VAL A 70 1.65 -3.03 -12.20
C VAL A 70 2.94 -3.35 -12.95
N THR A 71 4.06 -3.52 -12.25
CA THR A 71 5.34 -3.89 -12.89
C THR A 71 5.28 -5.28 -13.51
N GLY A 72 4.62 -6.25 -12.88
CA GLY A 72 4.35 -7.56 -13.47
C GLY A 72 3.57 -7.47 -14.79
N LEU A 73 2.53 -6.63 -14.84
CA LEU A 73 1.78 -6.36 -16.07
C LEU A 73 2.66 -5.72 -17.16
N LEU A 74 3.50 -4.75 -16.81
CA LEU A 74 4.41 -4.09 -17.76
C LEU A 74 5.44 -5.08 -18.35
N ALA A 75 5.94 -6.02 -17.54
CA ALA A 75 6.83 -7.08 -18.02
C ALA A 75 6.12 -7.99 -19.04
N ALA A 76 4.87 -8.36 -18.77
CA ALA A 76 4.06 -9.15 -19.69
C ALA A 76 3.80 -8.40 -21.02
N ILE A 77 3.46 -7.10 -20.95
CA ILE A 77 3.28 -6.24 -22.13
C ILE A 77 4.59 -6.18 -22.92
N ALA A 78 5.73 -5.89 -22.28
CA ALA A 78 7.02 -5.82 -22.95
C ALA A 78 7.38 -7.13 -23.69
N SER A 79 7.13 -8.28 -23.07
CA SER A 79 7.33 -9.59 -23.69
C SER A 79 6.42 -9.79 -24.91
N GLN A 80 5.13 -9.48 -24.79
CA GLN A 80 4.17 -9.60 -25.88
C GLN A 80 4.50 -8.64 -27.04
N THR A 81 4.86 -7.39 -26.75
CA THR A 81 5.30 -6.41 -27.75
C THR A 81 6.55 -6.87 -28.48
N SER A 82 7.54 -7.42 -27.77
CA SER A 82 8.75 -8.00 -28.37
C SER A 82 8.42 -9.15 -29.32
N LEU A 83 7.44 -9.99 -28.97
CA LEU A 83 7.00 -11.10 -29.80
C LEU A 83 6.18 -10.65 -31.02
N MET A 84 5.29 -9.65 -30.87
CA MET A 84 4.59 -9.05 -32.00
C MET A 84 5.56 -8.38 -32.99
N ALA A 85 6.56 -7.66 -32.47
CA ALA A 85 7.61 -7.05 -33.28
C ALA A 85 8.44 -8.12 -34.02
N LEU A 86 8.74 -9.24 -33.37
CA LEU A 86 9.42 -10.36 -34.04
C LEU A 86 8.59 -10.93 -35.19
N ARG A 87 7.29 -11.14 -34.98
CA ARG A 87 6.37 -11.61 -36.04
C ARG A 87 6.36 -10.64 -37.22
N ALA A 88 6.25 -9.34 -36.95
CA ALA A 88 6.32 -8.31 -38.00
C ALA A 88 7.69 -8.27 -38.72
N SER A 89 8.78 -8.49 -37.99
CA SER A 89 10.13 -8.59 -38.57
C SER A 89 10.29 -9.80 -39.49
N ILE A 90 9.61 -10.92 -39.22
CA ILE A 90 9.63 -12.10 -40.08
C ILE A 90 8.79 -11.84 -41.33
N GLU A 91 7.58 -11.31 -41.17
CA GLU A 91 6.69 -11.01 -42.30
C GLU A 91 7.33 -10.02 -43.29
N SER A 92 8.03 -9.02 -42.76
CA SER A 92 8.75 -8.04 -43.58
C SER A 92 9.94 -8.63 -44.36
N THR A 93 10.49 -9.78 -43.97
CA THR A 93 11.47 -10.48 -44.84
C THR A 93 10.81 -11.16 -46.04
N HIS A 94 9.51 -11.44 -45.97
CA HIS A 94 8.74 -12.09 -47.03
C HIS A 94 8.44 -11.13 -48.19
N ASP A 95 8.25 -9.83 -47.90
CA ASP A 95 7.95 -8.78 -48.88
C ASP A 95 9.18 -8.26 -49.66
N GLY A 96 10.34 -8.91 -49.51
CA GLY A 96 11.56 -8.60 -50.25
C GLY A 96 12.03 -7.15 -50.07
N ALA A 97 12.09 -6.36 -51.16
CA ALA A 97 12.59 -4.99 -51.11
C ALA A 97 11.64 -4.01 -50.38
N ALA A 98 10.33 -4.27 -50.40
CA ALA A 98 9.32 -3.41 -49.78
C ALA A 98 9.32 -3.54 -48.25
N GLY A 99 9.70 -4.70 -47.71
CA GLY A 99 9.71 -4.96 -46.27
C GLY A 99 10.93 -4.41 -45.52
N ARG A 100 11.96 -3.89 -46.19
CA ARG A 100 13.18 -3.39 -45.51
C ARG A 100 12.91 -2.30 -44.47
N GLY A 101 12.02 -1.35 -44.77
CA GLY A 101 11.63 -0.30 -43.82
C GLY A 101 10.83 -0.85 -42.64
N PHE A 102 9.96 -1.82 -42.88
CA PHE A 102 9.18 -2.49 -41.84
C PHE A 102 10.05 -3.36 -40.93
N ALA A 103 11.08 -4.02 -41.48
CA ALA A 103 12.04 -4.78 -40.69
C ALA A 103 12.86 -3.89 -39.74
N ALA A 104 13.26 -2.70 -40.20
CA ALA A 104 13.93 -1.71 -39.35
C ALA A 104 13.02 -1.21 -38.22
N ALA A 105 11.77 -0.82 -38.54
CA ALA A 105 10.80 -0.40 -37.54
C ALA A 105 10.49 -1.51 -36.52
N ALA A 106 10.36 -2.76 -36.96
CA ALA A 106 10.16 -3.91 -36.09
C ALA A 106 11.35 -4.15 -35.15
N ALA A 107 12.58 -3.94 -35.63
CA ALA A 107 13.78 -4.00 -34.80
C ALA A 107 13.80 -2.90 -33.73
N ASP A 108 13.39 -1.68 -34.06
CA ASP A 108 13.30 -0.55 -33.12
C ASP A 108 12.26 -0.81 -32.04
N VAL A 109 11.07 -1.29 -32.40
CA VAL A 109 10.02 -1.68 -31.44
C VAL A 109 10.52 -2.78 -30.50
N ARG A 110 11.26 -3.77 -31.01
CA ARG A 110 11.85 -4.83 -30.19
C ARG A 110 12.92 -4.29 -29.23
N SER A 111 13.71 -3.32 -29.67
CA SER A 111 14.67 -2.62 -28.81
C SER A 111 13.96 -1.86 -27.68
N LEU A 112 12.88 -1.14 -28.00
CA LEU A 112 12.05 -0.42 -27.03
C LEU A 112 11.41 -1.37 -26.01
N ALA A 113 10.86 -2.50 -26.47
CA ALA A 113 10.30 -3.52 -25.59
C ALA A 113 11.35 -4.11 -24.63
N ARG A 114 12.59 -4.33 -25.10
CA ARG A 114 13.70 -4.75 -24.23
C ARG A 114 14.12 -3.68 -23.22
N GLN A 115 14.10 -2.40 -23.62
CA GLN A 115 14.36 -1.29 -22.70
C GLN A 115 13.28 -1.20 -21.63
N MET A 116 12.01 -1.34 -22.02
CA MET A 116 10.87 -1.39 -21.11
C MET A 116 11.02 -2.53 -20.10
N ALA A 117 11.35 -3.74 -20.54
CA ALA A 117 11.57 -4.87 -19.63
C ALA A 117 12.66 -4.58 -18.58
N ARG A 118 13.80 -4.01 -18.99
CA ARG A 118 14.88 -3.63 -18.05
C ARG A 118 14.46 -2.54 -17.07
N ALA A 119 13.68 -1.55 -17.53
CA ALA A 119 13.14 -0.51 -16.68
C ALA A 119 12.17 -1.11 -15.64
N THR A 120 11.32 -2.04 -16.07
CA THR A 120 10.42 -2.80 -15.20
C THR A 120 11.18 -3.60 -14.15
N ASP A 121 12.26 -4.31 -14.51
CA ASP A 121 13.09 -5.04 -13.54
C ASP A 121 13.69 -4.11 -12.47
N THR A 122 14.09 -2.90 -12.89
CA THR A 122 14.60 -1.88 -11.96
C THR A 122 13.50 -1.40 -11.01
N LEU A 123 12.28 -1.20 -11.49
CA LEU A 123 11.14 -0.82 -10.66
C LEU A 123 10.78 -1.91 -9.64
N VAL A 124 10.80 -3.18 -10.04
CA VAL A 124 10.58 -4.32 -9.12
C VAL A 124 11.62 -4.31 -8.01
N SER A 125 12.91 -4.13 -8.34
CA SER A 125 13.97 -4.03 -7.34
C SER A 125 13.78 -2.86 -6.38
N GLN A 126 13.34 -1.69 -6.89
CA GLN A 126 13.05 -0.53 -6.05
C GLN A 126 11.84 -0.74 -5.15
N ALA A 127 10.76 -1.36 -5.65
CA ALA A 127 9.57 -1.69 -4.87
C ALA A 127 9.93 -2.64 -3.71
N GLY A 128 10.70 -3.70 -3.97
CA GLY A 128 11.18 -4.62 -2.94
C GLY A 128 12.07 -3.94 -1.89
N GLN A 129 12.90 -2.97 -2.29
CA GLN A 129 13.71 -2.18 -1.34
C GLN A 129 12.84 -1.30 -0.43
N ILE A 130 11.79 -0.66 -0.98
CA ILE A 130 10.84 0.15 -0.22
C ILE A 130 10.07 -0.71 0.77
N GLN A 131 9.59 -1.88 0.34
CA GLN A 131 8.90 -2.83 1.21
C GLN A 131 9.81 -3.28 2.35
N ALA A 132 11.04 -3.71 2.05
CA ALA A 132 11.99 -4.14 3.08
C ALA A 132 12.36 -3.00 4.05
N ALA A 133 12.39 -1.75 3.59
CA ALA A 133 12.60 -0.60 4.47
C ALA A 133 11.41 -0.37 5.40
N ALA A 134 10.19 -0.53 4.90
CA ALA A 134 8.96 -0.41 5.69
C ALA A 134 8.86 -1.52 6.76
N GLU A 135 9.17 -2.77 6.40
CA GLU A 135 9.20 -3.91 7.33
C GLU A 135 10.22 -3.69 8.46
N ARG A 136 11.45 -3.25 8.12
CA ARG A 136 12.46 -2.92 9.14
C ARG A 136 12.02 -1.82 10.09
N ALA A 137 11.30 -0.82 9.58
CA ALA A 137 10.75 0.23 10.42
C ALA A 137 9.70 -0.34 11.39
N GLN A 138 8.78 -1.20 10.91
CA GLN A 138 7.80 -1.89 11.76
C GLN A 138 8.47 -2.72 12.86
N ASP A 139 9.51 -3.49 12.52
CA ASP A 139 10.26 -4.30 13.48
C ASP A 139 10.95 -3.46 14.56
N ALA A 140 11.58 -2.34 14.16
CA ALA A 140 12.23 -1.42 15.09
C ALA A 140 11.22 -0.82 16.09
N PHE A 141 10.04 -0.40 15.61
CA PHE A 141 9.00 0.12 16.48
C PHE A 141 8.42 -0.97 17.42
N ALA A 142 8.24 -2.19 16.92
CA ALA A 142 7.79 -3.31 17.75
C ALA A 142 8.83 -3.65 18.84
N ALA A 143 10.12 -3.55 18.53
CA ALA A 143 11.20 -3.72 19.51
C ALA A 143 11.19 -2.62 20.57
N GLU A 144 11.04 -1.35 20.19
CA GLU A 144 10.94 -0.23 21.13
C GLU A 144 9.75 -0.39 22.09
N ARG A 145 8.59 -0.78 21.57
CA ARG A 145 7.40 -1.07 22.39
C ARG A 145 7.64 -2.17 23.43
N ARG A 146 8.29 -3.28 23.03
CA ARG A 146 8.64 -4.36 23.97
C ARG A 146 9.62 -3.87 25.04
N GLY A 147 10.58 -3.03 24.66
CA GLY A 147 11.52 -2.41 25.58
C GLY A 147 10.84 -1.53 26.63
N ARG A 148 9.94 -0.62 26.20
CA ARG A 148 9.17 0.23 27.12
C ARG A 148 8.27 -0.60 28.04
N ALA A 149 7.56 -1.60 27.51
CA ALA A 149 6.70 -2.47 28.32
C ALA A 149 7.48 -3.21 29.42
N ASN A 150 8.69 -3.70 29.12
CA ASN A 150 9.54 -4.33 30.13
C ASN A 150 10.06 -3.33 31.18
N SER A 151 10.29 -2.06 30.81
CA SER A 151 10.76 -1.03 31.76
C SER A 151 9.69 -0.51 32.71
N VAL A 152 8.40 -0.65 32.37
CA VAL A 152 7.27 -0.23 33.23
C VAL A 152 6.85 -1.35 34.20
N ALA A 153 7.17 -2.60 33.87
CA ALA A 153 6.86 -3.77 34.69
C ALA A 153 7.93 -4.07 35.76
N ALA A 154 9.07 -3.35 35.76
CA ALA A 154 10.18 -3.48 36.70
C ALA A 154 10.16 -2.37 37.74
#